data_AF-R9PFE8-F1
#
_entry.id   AF-R9PFE8-F1
#
_cell.length_a   1.000
_cell.length_b   1.000
_cell.length_c   1.000
_cell.angle_alpha   90.00
_cell.angle_beta   90.00
_cell.angle_gamma   90.00
#
_symmetry.space_group_name_H-M   'P 1'
#
loop_
_entity.id
_entity.type
_entity.pdbx_description
1 polymer ?
#
loop_
_entity_poly.entity_id
_entity_poly.type
_entity_poly.pdbx_seq_one_letter_code
_entity_poly.pdbx_strand_id
1 'polypeptide(L)'
;MDKGHNAASRWPLPLFAALCVMEASVLNHNSKFQIINFIEQHKLNGVMNNTKWNKLFHDLNEVDELISFKVTYIDGTTWPEPEATFPFTSELAQIWGNFLALEFIDINAKISHSRGALLNDEVVDHIGKIIQICIDNSAKFSITEEGVRIYGYLRHSDSVQLYNYT
;
A
#
# COMPACT_ATOMS: atom_id res chain seq x y z
N MET A 1 0.47 73.13 -2.57
CA MET A 1 -0.81 73.40 -1.88
C MET A 1 -1.76 72.27 -2.24
N ASP A 2 -2.36 71.67 -1.21
CA ASP A 2 -3.44 70.66 -1.22
C ASP A 2 -3.20 69.30 -1.91
N LYS A 3 -3.70 68.16 -1.42
CA LYS A 3 -4.14 67.65 -0.10
C LYS A 3 -4.66 66.21 -0.32
N GLY A 4 -4.46 65.32 0.68
CA GLY A 4 -5.28 64.12 0.92
C GLY A 4 -4.99 62.90 0.02
N HIS A 5 -5.14 61.64 0.40
CA HIS A 5 -5.65 60.90 1.57
C HIS A 5 -5.01 59.50 1.42
N ASN A 6 -4.22 59.01 2.37
CA ASN A 6 -4.56 58.07 3.44
C ASN A 6 -5.16 56.69 3.06
N ALA A 7 -4.65 55.68 3.79
CA ALA A 7 -5.16 54.33 4.05
C ALA A 7 -4.84 53.16 3.08
N ALA A 8 -3.89 52.33 3.56
CA ALA A 8 -4.03 50.91 3.87
C ALA A 8 -4.46 49.88 2.80
N SER A 9 -3.71 48.77 2.84
CA SER A 9 -4.11 47.37 2.58
C SER A 9 -4.58 46.97 1.18
N ARG A 10 -3.68 46.30 0.46
CA ARG A 10 -3.94 44.93 -0.01
C ARG A 10 -2.63 44.28 -0.46
N TRP A 11 -2.08 43.44 0.40
CA TRP A 11 -1.30 42.30 -0.06
C TRP A 11 -2.24 41.44 -0.90
N PRO A 12 -2.00 41.23 -2.21
CA PRO A 12 -2.67 40.16 -2.91
C PRO A 12 -1.79 38.94 -2.72
N LEU A 13 -2.16 38.10 -1.78
CA LEU A 13 -1.77 36.70 -1.81
C LEU A 13 -3.03 35.89 -1.50
N PRO A 14 -3.20 34.74 -2.16
CA PRO A 14 -2.14 33.75 -2.01
C PRO A 14 -1.80 32.95 -3.28
N LEU A 15 -0.54 32.66 -3.62
CA LEU A 15 0.40 31.78 -2.88
C LEU A 15 -0.22 30.53 -2.22
N PHE A 16 -1.52 30.26 -2.43
CA PHE A 16 -2.21 29.05 -1.97
C PHE A 16 -2.24 27.99 -3.07
N ALA A 17 -2.00 28.39 -4.33
CA ALA A 17 -1.77 27.46 -5.42
C ALA A 17 -0.32 26.91 -5.45
N ALA A 18 0.56 27.36 -4.54
CA ALA A 18 1.95 26.94 -4.45
C ALA A 18 2.23 25.98 -3.27
N LEU A 19 1.20 25.40 -2.64
CA LEU A 19 1.37 24.54 -1.47
C LEU A 19 0.44 23.31 -1.50
N CYS A 20 0.47 22.55 -2.60
CA CYS A 20 0.05 21.14 -2.60
C CYS A 20 1.11 20.24 -3.23
N VAL A 21 2.37 20.70 -3.28
CA VAL A 21 3.48 19.77 -3.12
C VAL A 21 3.67 19.68 -1.62
N MET A 22 2.84 18.87 -0.95
CA MET A 22 3.32 18.22 0.25
C MET A 22 4.51 17.39 -0.24
N GLU A 23 5.72 17.94 -0.12
CA GLU A 23 6.85 17.08 0.20
C GLU A 23 6.45 16.44 1.52
N ALA A 24 5.73 15.32 1.43
CA ALA A 24 5.56 14.42 2.54
C ALA A 24 6.98 14.06 2.94
N SER A 25 7.44 14.64 4.04
CA SER A 25 8.62 14.13 4.71
C SER A 25 8.39 12.64 4.85
N VAL A 26 9.14 11.84 4.12
CA VAL A 26 8.97 10.37 4.07
C VAL A 26 8.86 9.89 5.51
N LEU A 27 7.75 9.22 5.83
CA LEU A 27 7.52 8.77 7.19
C LEU A 27 8.64 7.81 7.55
N ASN A 28 9.28 7.98 8.71
CA ASN A 28 10.21 6.95 9.16
C ASN A 28 9.38 5.73 9.59
N HIS A 29 9.28 4.74 8.71
CA HIS A 29 8.50 3.53 8.96
C HIS A 29 9.06 2.67 10.12
N ASN A 30 10.22 2.99 10.68
CA ASN A 30 10.72 2.34 11.90
C ASN A 30 10.32 3.09 13.19
N SER A 31 9.74 4.28 13.08
CA SER A 31 9.33 5.11 14.22
C SER A 31 7.85 4.88 14.57
N LYS A 32 7.61 4.00 15.55
CA LYS A 32 6.26 3.69 16.03
C LYS A 32 5.44 4.94 16.40
N PHE A 33 6.07 5.94 17.03
CA PHE A 33 5.40 7.18 17.41
C PHE A 33 4.93 7.99 16.19
N GLN A 34 5.78 8.12 15.17
CA GLN A 34 5.41 8.84 13.95
C GLN A 34 4.28 8.13 13.20
N ILE A 35 4.35 6.79 13.14
CA ILE A 35 3.30 5.97 12.51
C ILE A 35 1.95 6.14 13.20
N ILE A 36 1.91 6.05 14.54
CA ILE A 36 0.67 6.21 15.32
C ILE A 36 0.08 7.60 15.10
N ASN A 37 0.90 8.65 15.18
CA ASN A 37 0.43 10.02 14.94
C ASN A 37 -0.14 10.17 13.53
N PHE A 38 0.53 9.58 12.52
CA PHE A 38 0.05 9.63 11.14
C PHE A 38 -1.32 8.95 10.99
N ILE A 39 -1.48 7.76 11.57
CA ILE A 39 -2.74 6.99 11.57
C ILE A 39 -3.88 7.81 12.20
N GLU A 40 -3.62 8.44 13.35
CA GLU A 40 -4.61 9.25 14.07
C GLU A 40 -5.00 10.51 13.28
N GLN A 41 -4.02 11.20 12.72
CA GLN A 41 -4.25 12.42 11.91
C GLN A 41 -5.08 12.13 10.66
N HIS A 42 -4.81 11.00 9.99
CA HIS A 42 -5.48 10.62 8.74
C HIS A 42 -6.70 9.71 8.98
N LYS A 43 -7.04 9.41 10.24
CA LYS A 43 -8.16 8.54 10.66
C LYS A 43 -8.17 7.21 9.92
N LEU A 44 -7.02 6.58 9.80
CA LEU A 44 -6.89 5.27 9.14
C LEU A 44 -7.52 4.20 10.01
N ASN A 45 -8.36 3.35 9.41
CA ASN A 45 -9.02 2.26 10.13
C ASN A 45 -8.20 0.98 10.01
N GLY A 46 -7.54 0.56 11.09
CA GLY A 46 -6.73 -0.66 11.14
C GLY A 46 -7.59 -1.92 11.08
N VAL A 47 -7.39 -2.74 10.05
CA VAL A 47 -8.14 -4.00 9.84
C VAL A 47 -7.30 -5.25 10.08
N MET A 48 -5.98 -5.09 10.16
CA MET A 48 -5.02 -6.14 10.52
C MET A 48 -4.14 -5.69 11.68
N ASN A 49 -3.77 -6.65 12.53
CA ASN A 49 -2.80 -6.45 13.59
C ASN A 49 -1.54 -7.29 13.33
N ASN A 50 -0.46 -7.05 14.08
CA ASN A 50 0.80 -7.76 13.89
C ASN A 50 0.66 -9.29 13.98
N THR A 51 -0.20 -9.81 14.85
CA THR A 51 -0.40 -11.27 14.97
C THR A 51 -1.01 -11.85 13.70
N LYS A 52 -2.06 -11.21 13.14
CA LYS A 52 -2.67 -11.63 11.88
C LYS A 52 -1.69 -11.52 10.71
N TRP A 53 -0.90 -10.45 10.68
CA TRP A 53 0.14 -10.29 9.65
C TRP A 53 1.19 -11.38 9.71
N ASN A 54 1.71 -11.71 10.91
CA ASN A 54 2.69 -12.78 11.05
C ASN A 54 2.13 -14.13 10.58
N LYS A 55 0.88 -14.46 10.94
CA LYS A 55 0.26 -15.72 10.52
C LYS A 55 0.05 -15.75 9.00
N LEU A 56 -0.47 -14.67 8.43
CA LEU A 56 -0.65 -14.55 6.98
C LEU A 56 0.69 -14.69 6.22
N PHE A 57 1.74 -14.00 6.69
CA PHE A 57 3.05 -14.04 6.04
C PHE A 57 3.71 -15.41 6.17
N HIS A 58 3.51 -16.10 7.28
CA HIS A 58 3.91 -17.49 7.42
C HIS A 58 3.22 -18.38 6.38
N ASP A 59 1.90 -18.30 6.27
CA ASP A 59 1.13 -19.13 5.32
C ASP A 59 1.45 -18.78 3.86
N LEU A 60 1.75 -17.51 3.55
CA LEU A 60 2.22 -17.07 2.23
C LEU A 60 3.64 -17.57 1.92
N ASN A 61 4.52 -17.69 2.93
CA ASN A 61 5.88 -18.18 2.75
C ASN A 61 5.95 -19.69 2.48
N GLU A 62 4.94 -20.44 2.92
CA GLU A 62 4.80 -21.88 2.67
C GLU A 62 4.23 -22.20 1.27
N VAL A 63 3.90 -21.16 0.48
CA VAL A 63 3.50 -21.33 -0.92
C VAL A 63 4.75 -21.70 -1.73
N ASP A 64 4.83 -22.95 -2.19
CA ASP A 64 5.96 -23.53 -2.96
C ASP A 64 6.16 -22.91 -4.36
N GLU A 65 5.47 -21.81 -4.67
CA GLU A 65 5.53 -21.10 -5.94
C GLU A 65 6.04 -19.67 -5.74
N LEU A 66 6.81 -19.14 -6.71
CA LEU A 66 7.38 -17.79 -6.66
C LEU A 66 6.32 -16.72 -6.87
N ILE A 67 5.50 -16.48 -5.84
CA ILE A 67 4.66 -15.29 -5.76
C ILE A 67 5.51 -14.05 -5.47
N SER A 68 5.05 -12.90 -5.93
CA SER A 68 5.78 -11.64 -5.78
C SER A 68 4.90 -10.55 -5.17
N PHE A 69 5.55 -9.63 -4.47
CA PHE A 69 4.93 -8.71 -3.54
C PHE A 69 5.27 -7.26 -3.88
N LYS A 70 4.31 -6.38 -3.65
CA LYS A 70 4.51 -4.94 -3.63
C LYS A 70 3.79 -4.37 -2.41
N VAL A 71 4.53 -3.63 -1.60
CA VAL A 71 4.02 -2.99 -0.38
C VAL A 71 3.68 -1.55 -0.67
N THR A 72 2.56 -1.09 -0.13
CA THR A 72 2.24 0.33 0.00
C THR A 72 2.11 0.68 1.48
N TYR A 73 2.84 1.70 1.90
CA TYR A 73 2.81 2.20 3.27
C TYR A 73 1.75 3.30 3.43
N ILE A 74 1.39 3.59 4.68
CA ILE A 74 0.34 4.57 5.03
C ILE A 74 0.61 6.01 4.55
N ASP A 75 1.86 6.34 4.25
CA ASP A 75 2.26 7.64 3.66
C ASP A 75 2.19 7.65 2.12
N GLY A 76 1.79 6.54 1.50
CA GLY A 76 1.66 6.38 0.05
C GLY A 76 2.95 5.95 -0.64
N THR A 77 4.07 5.83 0.08
CA THR A 77 5.30 5.27 -0.49
C THR A 77 5.16 3.78 -0.75
N THR A 78 5.89 3.27 -1.74
CA THR A 78 5.84 1.85 -2.11
C THR A 78 7.20 1.20 -2.01
N TRP A 79 7.20 -0.10 -1.76
CA TRP A 79 8.39 -0.95 -1.87
C TRP A 79 8.05 -2.22 -2.67
N PRO A 80 8.73 -2.51 -3.80
CA PRO A 80 9.78 -1.71 -4.44
C PRO A 80 9.34 -0.28 -4.82
N GLU A 81 10.31 0.64 -4.97
CA GLU A 81 10.01 2.00 -5.38
C GLU A 81 9.43 2.02 -6.81
N PRO A 82 8.63 3.04 -7.18
CA PRO A 82 8.03 3.11 -8.52
C PRO A 82 9.06 3.08 -9.68
N GLU A 83 10.27 3.57 -9.43
CA GLU A 83 11.38 3.63 -10.41
C GLU A 83 12.23 2.35 -10.42
N ALA A 84 11.90 1.34 -9.61
CA ALA A 84 12.64 0.09 -9.56
C ALA A 84 12.49 -0.69 -10.88
N THR A 85 13.55 -1.40 -11.27
CA THR A 85 13.54 -2.25 -12.48
C THR A 85 12.47 -3.34 -12.41
N PHE A 86 12.13 -3.78 -11.19
CA PHE A 86 11.09 -4.77 -10.96
C PHE A 86 10.02 -4.17 -10.03
N PRO A 87 8.74 -4.07 -10.48
CA PRO A 87 7.67 -3.48 -9.68
C PRO A 87 7.18 -4.37 -8.52
N PHE A 88 7.60 -5.64 -8.51
CA PHE A 88 7.35 -6.61 -7.46
C PHE A 88 8.65 -7.31 -7.07
N THR A 89 8.68 -7.85 -5.85
CA THR A 89 9.81 -8.62 -5.30
C THR A 89 9.35 -9.95 -4.73
N SER A 90 10.17 -10.99 -4.85
CA SER A 90 9.93 -12.27 -4.15
C SER A 90 10.44 -12.26 -2.71
N GLU A 91 11.07 -11.17 -2.26
CA GLU A 91 11.72 -11.10 -0.96
C GLU A 91 10.76 -10.69 0.17
N LEU A 92 9.92 -11.63 0.58
CA LEU A 92 8.95 -11.44 1.67
C LEU A 92 9.62 -11.05 3.01
N ALA A 93 10.84 -11.53 3.25
CA ALA A 93 11.60 -11.29 4.47
C ALA A 93 11.87 -9.80 4.75
N GLN A 94 12.00 -8.97 3.71
CA GLN A 94 12.26 -7.53 3.88
C GLN A 94 11.03 -6.76 4.42
N ILE A 95 9.83 -7.33 4.23
CA ILE A 95 8.57 -6.75 4.70
C ILE A 95 8.26 -7.20 6.13
N TRP A 96 8.84 -8.33 6.55
CA TRP A 96 8.51 -8.99 7.82
C TRP A 96 8.85 -8.10 9.02
N GLY A 97 7.87 -7.87 9.89
CA GLY A 97 8.07 -7.20 11.18
C GLY A 97 7.74 -5.71 11.20
N ASN A 98 7.60 -5.05 10.04
CA ASN A 98 7.18 -3.65 9.95
C ASN A 98 5.73 -3.48 9.47
N PHE A 99 4.82 -4.26 10.05
CA PHE A 99 3.42 -4.29 9.61
C PHE A 99 2.60 -3.06 10.02
N LEU A 100 3.07 -2.28 11.00
CA LEU A 100 2.31 -1.16 11.54
C LEU A 100 2.18 -0.01 10.53
N ALA A 101 3.20 0.18 9.69
CA ALA A 101 3.20 1.20 8.63
C ALA A 101 2.56 0.71 7.33
N LEU A 102 2.18 -0.57 7.23
CA LEU A 102 1.72 -1.19 6.00
C LEU A 102 0.24 -0.85 5.76
N GLU A 103 -0.04 -0.12 4.69
CA GLU A 103 -1.42 0.19 4.29
C GLU A 103 -2.06 -0.98 3.57
N PHE A 104 -1.39 -1.51 2.54
CA PHE A 104 -1.76 -2.76 1.89
C PHE A 104 -0.56 -3.42 1.21
N ILE A 105 -0.70 -4.71 0.91
CA ILE A 105 0.24 -5.48 0.09
C ILE A 105 -0.49 -6.02 -1.13
N ASP A 106 0.08 -5.78 -2.30
CA ASP A 106 -0.32 -6.40 -3.55
C ASP A 106 0.51 -7.68 -3.75
N ILE A 107 -0.18 -8.79 -4.00
CA ILE A 107 0.41 -10.07 -4.34
C ILE A 107 0.10 -10.34 -5.81
N ASN A 108 1.15 -10.43 -6.63
CA ASN A 108 1.02 -10.96 -7.97
C ASN A 108 1.07 -12.49 -7.89
N ALA A 109 -0.06 -13.11 -8.24
CA ALA A 109 -0.27 -14.55 -8.18
C ALA A 109 -0.35 -15.20 -9.57
N LYS A 110 -0.12 -14.41 -10.64
CA LYS A 110 -0.03 -14.89 -12.03
C LYS A 110 1.44 -14.99 -12.41
N ILE A 111 1.95 -16.22 -12.46
CA ILE A 111 3.35 -16.48 -12.77
C ILE A 111 3.47 -16.85 -14.24
N SER A 112 4.23 -16.06 -15.00
CA SER A 112 4.51 -16.32 -16.41
C SER A 112 5.76 -17.19 -16.54
N HIS A 113 5.60 -18.41 -17.03
CA HIS A 113 6.70 -19.31 -17.33
C HIS A 113 7.04 -19.26 -18.82
N SER A 114 8.25 -18.79 -19.12
CA SER A 114 8.71 -18.78 -20.51
C SER A 114 8.90 -20.19 -21.04
N ARG A 115 8.27 -20.48 -22.18
CA ARG A 115 8.38 -21.76 -22.88
C ARG A 115 9.38 -21.73 -24.04
N GLY A 116 10.21 -20.69 -24.09
CA GLY A 116 11.15 -20.41 -25.18
C GLY A 116 10.61 -19.40 -26.19
N ALA A 117 11.50 -18.80 -26.98
CA ALA A 117 11.23 -17.61 -27.80
C ALA A 117 10.13 -17.72 -28.89
N LEU A 118 9.60 -18.92 -29.14
CA LEU A 118 8.61 -19.20 -30.19
C LEU A 118 7.25 -19.66 -29.64
N LEU A 119 7.14 -19.84 -28.32
CA LEU A 119 5.90 -20.25 -27.66
C LEU A 119 5.42 -19.13 -26.75
N ASN A 120 4.11 -18.92 -26.70
CA ASN A 120 3.53 -18.05 -25.69
C ASN A 120 3.86 -18.61 -24.30
N ASP A 121 4.16 -17.72 -23.38
CA ASP A 121 4.38 -18.07 -21.99
C ASP A 121 3.15 -18.79 -21.42
N GLU A 122 3.41 -19.74 -20.53
CA GLU A 122 2.36 -20.39 -19.75
C GLU A 122 2.13 -19.57 -18.49
N VAL A 123 0.91 -19.07 -18.33
CA VAL A 123 0.52 -18.33 -17.12
C VAL A 123 -0.13 -19.31 -16.17
N VAL A 124 0.52 -19.53 -15.02
CA VAL A 124 -0.05 -20.30 -13.91
C VAL A 124 -0.74 -19.31 -12.97
N ASP A 125 -2.02 -19.55 -12.70
CA ASP A 125 -2.86 -18.70 -11.86
C ASP A 125 -3.02 -19.31 -10.47
N HIS A 126 -2.43 -18.65 -9.47
CA HIS A 126 -2.51 -19.04 -8.06
C HIS A 126 -3.49 -18.19 -7.24
N ILE A 127 -4.30 -17.33 -7.87
CA ILE A 127 -5.21 -16.40 -7.16
C ILE A 127 -6.11 -17.15 -6.20
N GLY A 128 -6.67 -18.31 -6.61
CA GLY A 128 -7.53 -19.12 -5.74
C GLY A 128 -6.84 -19.59 -4.46
N LYS A 129 -5.55 -19.95 -4.54
CA LYS A 129 -4.75 -20.36 -3.38
C LYS A 129 -4.50 -19.19 -2.43
N ILE A 130 -4.16 -18.03 -2.98
CA ILE A 130 -3.95 -16.80 -2.19
C ILE A 130 -5.24 -16.32 -1.53
N ILE A 131 -6.38 -16.41 -2.23
CA ILE A 131 -7.69 -16.13 -1.65
C ILE A 131 -7.95 -17.04 -0.46
N GLN A 132 -7.75 -18.36 -0.60
CA GLN A 132 -7.97 -19.31 0.50
C GLN A 132 -7.11 -18.97 1.74
N ILE A 133 -5.83 -18.64 1.54
CA ILE A 133 -4.94 -18.18 2.61
C ILE A 133 -5.49 -16.92 3.29
N CYS A 134 -6.04 -15.97 2.53
CA CYS A 134 -6.68 -14.77 3.09
C CYS A 134 -7.92 -15.12 3.92
N ILE A 135 -8.72 -16.10 3.48
CA ILE A 135 -9.92 -16.58 4.20
C ILE A 135 -9.53 -17.19 5.54
N ASP A 136 -8.58 -18.11 5.53
CA ASP A 136 -8.13 -18.85 6.70
C ASP A 136 -7.47 -17.95 7.75
N ASN A 137 -6.98 -16.78 7.32
CA ASN A 137 -6.40 -15.75 8.17
C ASN A 137 -7.37 -14.61 8.53
N SER A 138 -8.61 -14.67 8.06
CA SER A 138 -9.61 -13.60 8.23
C SER A 138 -9.06 -12.23 7.81
N ALA A 139 -8.24 -12.22 6.75
CA ALA A 139 -7.64 -11.03 6.20
C ALA A 139 -8.66 -10.28 5.35
N LYS A 140 -8.59 -8.94 5.36
CA LYS A 140 -9.39 -8.09 4.47
C LYS A 140 -8.64 -7.94 3.16
N PHE A 141 -9.27 -8.30 2.06
CA PHE A 141 -8.64 -8.29 0.75
C PHE A 141 -9.60 -7.87 -0.37
N SER A 142 -9.03 -7.52 -1.52
CA SER A 142 -9.73 -7.34 -2.79
C SER A 142 -8.96 -8.04 -3.91
N ILE A 143 -9.67 -8.37 -5.00
CA ILE A 143 -9.07 -8.99 -6.18
C ILE A 143 -8.58 -7.86 -7.10
N THR A 144 -7.36 -7.98 -7.60
CA THR A 144 -6.76 -7.08 -8.59
C THR A 144 -6.62 -7.79 -9.93
N GLU A 145 -6.20 -7.08 -10.97
CA GLU A 145 -5.97 -7.69 -12.29
C GLU A 145 -4.87 -8.76 -12.25
N GLU A 146 -3.82 -8.54 -11.45
CA GLU A 146 -2.62 -9.39 -11.37
C GLU A 146 -2.65 -10.34 -10.17
N GLY A 147 -3.54 -10.14 -9.20
CA GLY A 147 -3.70 -11.06 -8.09
C GLY A 147 -4.60 -10.57 -6.97
N VAL A 148 -4.04 -10.40 -5.78
CA VAL A 148 -4.79 -10.12 -4.55
C VAL A 148 -4.14 -8.95 -3.79
N ARG A 149 -4.96 -7.98 -3.39
CA ARG A 149 -4.57 -6.89 -2.48
C ARG A 149 -5.05 -7.19 -1.07
N ILE A 150 -4.16 -7.21 -0.09
CA ILE A 150 -4.48 -7.44 1.32
C ILE A 150 -4.26 -6.16 2.12
N TYR A 151 -5.26 -5.73 2.89
CA TYR A 151 -5.28 -4.45 3.59
C TYR A 151 -4.80 -4.56 5.03
N GLY A 152 -3.94 -3.62 5.43
CA GLY A 152 -3.61 -3.31 6.82
C GLY A 152 -4.49 -2.21 7.39
N TYR A 153 -4.71 -1.17 6.58
CA TYR A 153 -5.60 -0.05 6.89
C TYR A 153 -6.58 0.20 5.75
N LEU A 154 -7.73 0.77 6.08
CA LEU A 154 -8.70 1.32 5.13
C LEU A 154 -8.81 2.82 5.34
N ARG A 155 -8.82 3.61 4.25
CA ARG A 155 -9.17 5.02 4.33
C ARG A 155 -10.68 5.18 4.29
N HIS A 156 -11.21 6.19 4.98
CA HIS A 156 -12.66 6.44 5.03
C HIS A 156 -13.30 6.71 3.66
N SER A 157 -12.51 7.11 2.66
CA SER A 157 -12.93 7.34 1.28
C SER A 157 -13.05 6.07 0.45
N ASP A 158 -12.49 4.95 0.89
CA ASP A 158 -12.32 3.80 0.03
C ASP A 158 -13.59 2.97 0.03
N SER A 159 -14.38 3.08 -1.05
CA SER A 159 -15.44 2.13 -1.36
C SER A 159 -14.82 0.82 -1.88
N VAL A 160 -14.01 0.16 -1.06
CA VAL A 160 -13.43 -1.13 -1.42
C VAL A 160 -14.52 -2.19 -1.33
N GLN A 161 -14.76 -2.92 -2.43
CA GLN A 161 -15.51 -4.16 -2.38
C GLN A 161 -14.67 -5.21 -1.64
N LEU A 162 -14.76 -5.17 -0.31
CA LEU A 162 -14.14 -6.18 0.54
C LEU A 162 -14.92 -7.47 0.40
N TYR A 163 -14.21 -8.56 0.11
CA TYR A 163 -14.80 -9.89 0.24
C TYR A 163 -15.17 -10.11 1.71
N ASN A 164 -16.47 -10.21 1.98
CA ASN A 164 -17.01 -10.57 3.28
C ASN A 164 -17.34 -12.05 3.26
N TYR A 165 -16.69 -12.81 4.14
CA TYR A 165 -17.00 -14.21 4.36
C TYR A 165 -18.36 -14.31 5.07
N THR A 166 -19.37 -14.81 4.36
CA THR A 166 -20.62 -15.32 4.96
C THR A 166 -20.55 -16.82 5.07
#